data_AF-A0A2N1UQH5-F1
#
_entry.id   AF-A0A2N1UQH5-F1
#
_cell.length_a   1.000
_cell.length_b   1.000
_cell.length_c   1.000
_cell.angle_alpha   90.00
_cell.angle_beta   90.00
_cell.angle_gamma   90.00
#
_symmetry.space_group_name_H-M   'P 1'
#
loop_
_entity.id
_entity.type
_entity.pdbx_description
1 polymer ?
#
loop_
_entity_poly.entity_id
_entity_poly.type
_entity_poly.pdbx_seq_one_letter_code
_entity_poly.pdbx_strand_id
1 'polypeptide(L)'
;MEAIVLCEQLCLSRTRLIRRLEELRDQVPGFAFRFASAAEAVSLSRTLRIQILPATILAGQVVYGVPETASLLALMPTSDAPKRV
;
A
#
# COMPACT_ATOMS: atom_id res chain seq x y z
N MET A 1 -1.02 7.27 -8.76
CA MET A 1 -0.09 6.46 -7.94
C MET A 1 -0.84 5.24 -7.44
N GLU A 2 -0.30 4.04 -7.59
CA GLU A 2 -1.01 2.80 -7.23
C GLU A 2 -0.26 2.01 -6.14
N ALA A 3 -0.98 1.54 -5.13
CA ALA A 3 -0.49 0.58 -4.14
C ALA A 3 -0.92 -0.85 -4.52
N ILE A 4 -0.01 -1.82 -4.34
CA ILE A 4 -0.32 -3.25 -4.52
C ILE A 4 -0.42 -3.90 -3.15
N VAL A 5 -1.57 -4.50 -2.87
CA VAL A 5 -1.86 -5.15 -1.59
C VAL A 5 -1.73 -6.65 -1.73
N LEU A 6 -0.88 -7.26 -0.90
CA LEU A 6 -0.76 -8.70 -0.72
C LEU A 6 -1.56 -9.07 0.53
N CYS A 7 -2.66 -9.80 0.33
CA CYS A 7 -3.55 -10.25 1.39
C CYS A 7 -4.27 -11.49 0.87
N GLU A 8 -3.83 -12.67 1.33
CA GLU A 8 -4.35 -13.97 0.90
C GLU A 8 -5.78 -14.23 1.44
N GLN A 9 -6.40 -15.33 1.01
CA GLN A 9 -7.82 -15.63 1.29
C GLN A 9 -8.18 -15.62 2.79
N LEU A 10 -7.23 -15.90 3.69
CA LEU A 10 -7.43 -15.95 5.15
C LEU A 10 -6.88 -14.72 5.90
N CYS A 11 -6.60 -13.64 5.19
CA CYS A 11 -6.13 -12.40 5.76
C CYS A 11 -7.22 -11.76 6.66
N LEU A 12 -7.23 -12.11 7.95
CA LEU A 12 -8.24 -11.69 8.95
C LEU A 12 -8.35 -10.16 9.10
N SER A 13 -7.32 -9.43 8.71
CA SER A 13 -7.23 -7.98 8.75
C SER A 13 -7.70 -7.28 7.47
N ARG A 14 -8.16 -8.02 6.45
CA ARG A 14 -8.54 -7.47 5.14
C ARG A 14 -9.51 -6.29 5.22
N THR A 15 -10.60 -6.42 5.98
CA THR A 15 -11.61 -5.34 6.11
C THR A 15 -11.01 -4.06 6.71
N ARG A 16 -10.17 -4.20 7.75
CA ARG A 16 -9.49 -3.06 8.37
C ARG A 16 -8.49 -2.41 7.42
N LEU A 17 -7.76 -3.22 6.66
CA LEU A 17 -6.81 -2.74 5.66
C LEU A 17 -7.51 -1.98 4.52
N ILE A 18 -8.59 -2.54 3.98
CA ILE A 18 -9.39 -1.88 2.94
C ILE A 18 -9.86 -0.51 3.43
N ARG A 19 -10.47 -0.45 4.61
CA ARG A 19 -10.94 0.81 5.19
C ARG A 19 -9.82 1.85 5.29
N ARG A 20 -8.61 1.47 5.72
CA ARG A 20 -7.46 2.39 5.78
C ARG A 20 -7.02 2.88 4.40
N LEU A 21 -7.01 2.00 3.40
CA LEU A 21 -6.63 2.38 2.03
C LEU A 21 -7.70 3.25 1.36
N GLU A 22 -8.98 3.06 1.71
CA GLU A 22 -10.07 3.94 1.28
C GLU A 22 -9.98 5.33 1.93
N GLU A 23 -9.75 5.39 3.25
CA GLU A 23 -9.50 6.65 3.97
C GLU A 23 -8.32 7.43 3.36
N LEU A 24 -7.28 6.72 2.90
CA LEU A 24 -6.13 7.30 2.22
C LEU A 24 -6.47 7.78 0.81
N ARG A 25 -7.28 7.03 0.06
CA ARG A 25 -7.77 7.42 -1.27
C ARG A 25 -8.58 8.70 -1.22
N ASP A 26 -9.37 8.89 -0.18
CA ASP A 26 -10.18 10.10 0.00
C ASP A 26 -9.31 11.32 0.33
N GLN A 27 -8.17 11.14 0.99
CA GLN A 27 -7.23 12.21 1.36
C GLN A 27 -6.22 12.56 0.26
N VAL A 28 -5.91 11.61 -0.63
CA VAL A 28 -4.85 11.78 -1.62
C VAL A 28 -5.41 11.64 -3.03
N PRO A 29 -5.63 12.77 -3.73
CA PRO A 29 -6.08 12.76 -5.12
C PRO A 29 -5.15 11.92 -6.00
N GLY A 30 -5.73 10.97 -6.76
CA GLY A 30 -4.98 10.12 -7.67
C GLY A 30 -4.25 8.94 -7.00
N PHE A 31 -4.46 8.70 -5.71
CA PHE A 31 -4.13 7.42 -5.08
C PHE A 31 -5.14 6.34 -5.50
N ALA A 32 -4.62 5.17 -5.86
CA ALA A 32 -5.40 3.97 -6.12
C ALA A 32 -4.72 2.79 -5.43
N PHE A 33 -5.48 1.72 -5.19
CA PHE A 33 -4.92 0.47 -4.71
C PHE A 33 -5.63 -0.71 -5.34
N ARG A 34 -4.91 -1.82 -5.48
CA ARG A 34 -5.46 -3.09 -5.94
C ARG A 34 -4.88 -4.25 -5.14
N PHE A 35 -5.59 -5.37 -5.12
CA PHE A 35 -5.06 -6.62 -4.58
C PHE A 35 -4.22 -7.32 -5.65
N ALA A 36 -3.09 -7.89 -5.24
CA ALA A 36 -2.30 -8.76 -6.09
C ALA A 36 -3.09 -10.03 -6.44
N SER A 37 -2.97 -10.48 -7.70
CA SER A 37 -3.38 -11.84 -8.06
C SER A 37 -2.51 -12.88 -7.32
N ALA A 38 -2.94 -14.15 -7.29
CA ALA A 38 -2.14 -15.20 -6.65
C ALA A 38 -0.73 -15.34 -7.25
N ALA A 39 -0.63 -15.28 -8.58
CA ALA A 39 0.66 -15.34 -9.28
C ALA A 39 1.56 -14.13 -8.96
N GLU A 40 0.99 -12.92 -8.94
CA GLU A 40 1.73 -11.72 -8.53
C GLU A 40 2.18 -11.79 -7.07
N ALA A 41 1.31 -12.25 -6.16
CA ALA A 41 1.63 -12.37 -4.75
C ALA A 41 2.84 -13.30 -4.54
N VAL A 42 2.89 -14.47 -5.20
CA VAL A 42 4.05 -15.37 -5.14
C VAL A 42 5.32 -14.69 -5.66
N SER A 43 5.22 -14.03 -6.82
CA SER A 43 6.36 -13.36 -7.45
C SER A 43 6.90 -12.20 -6.59
N LEU A 44 6.02 -11.33 -6.09
CA LEU A 44 6.34 -10.17 -5.27
C LEU A 44 6.88 -10.59 -3.90
N SER A 45 6.28 -11.59 -3.26
CA SER A 45 6.77 -12.10 -1.97
C SER A 45 8.18 -12.63 -2.06
N ARG A 46 8.53 -13.35 -3.14
CA ARG A 46 9.90 -13.83 -3.38
C ARG A 46 10.86 -12.69 -3.67
N THR A 47 10.47 -11.77 -4.56
CA THR A 47 11.33 -10.68 -5.04
C THR A 47 11.64 -9.66 -3.95
N LEU A 48 10.62 -9.29 -3.16
CA LEU A 48 10.73 -8.29 -2.10
C LEU A 48 10.95 -8.90 -0.71
N ARG A 49 11.13 -10.23 -0.63
CA ARG A 49 11.31 -11.00 0.61
C ARG A 49 10.22 -10.72 1.66
N ILE A 50 8.97 -10.65 1.21
CA ILE A 50 7.80 -10.41 2.08
C ILE A 50 7.52 -11.71 2.85
N GLN A 51 7.64 -11.65 4.17
CA GLN A 51 7.40 -12.79 5.07
C GLN A 51 6.13 -12.62 5.92
N ILE A 52 5.59 -11.40 6.00
CA ILE A 52 4.47 -11.04 6.85
C ILE A 52 3.33 -10.51 5.97
N LEU A 53 2.12 -10.99 6.24
CA LEU A 53 0.90 -10.54 5.59
C LEU A 53 -0.09 -9.94 6.62
N PRO A 54 -0.97 -9.01 6.21
CA PRO A 54 -0.97 -8.37 4.90
C PRO A 54 0.25 -7.47 4.69
N ALA A 55 0.59 -7.21 3.43
CA ALA A 55 1.63 -6.26 3.05
C ALA A 55 1.12 -5.33 1.95
N THR A 56 1.45 -4.05 2.03
CA THR A 56 1.13 -3.03 1.04
C THR A 56 2.41 -2.53 0.42
N ILE A 57 2.52 -2.62 -0.89
CA ILE A 57 3.64 -2.09 -1.67
C ILE A 57 3.23 -0.72 -2.20
N LEU A 58 3.94 0.33 -1.80
CA LEU A 58 3.68 1.71 -2.21
C LEU A 58 5.01 2.42 -2.47
N ALA A 59 5.14 3.10 -3.62
CA ALA A 59 6.35 3.83 -4.02
C ALA A 59 7.64 2.98 -3.92
N GLY A 60 7.55 1.67 -4.21
CA GLY A 60 8.67 0.73 -4.11
C GLY A 60 9.01 0.26 -2.70
N GLN A 61 8.29 0.71 -1.68
CA GLN A 61 8.46 0.28 -0.29
C GLN A 61 7.39 -0.73 0.12
N VAL A 62 7.76 -1.63 1.04
CA VAL A 62 6.86 -2.63 1.63
C VAL A 62 6.45 -2.19 3.02
N VAL A 63 5.15 -2.11 3.26
CA VAL A 63 4.54 -1.79 4.56
C VAL A 63 3.77 -3.00 5.06
N TYR A 64 4.08 -3.48 6.26
CA TYR A 64 3.46 -4.67 6.82
C TYR A 64 2.24 -4.36 7.68
N GLY A 65 1.31 -5.32 7.76
CA GLY A 65 0.13 -5.26 8.60
C GLY A 65 -0.92 -4.27 8.10
N VAL A 66 -1.62 -3.65 9.06
CA VAL A 66 -2.60 -2.57 8.79
C VAL A 66 -1.98 -1.25 9.24
N PRO A 67 -1.22 -0.57 8.37
CA PRO A 67 -0.55 0.67 8.76
C PRO A 67 -1.55 1.79 9.04
N GLU A 68 -1.13 2.73 9.87
CA GLU A 68 -1.84 3.98 10.06
C GLU A 68 -1.76 4.83 8.79
N THR A 69 -2.80 5.63 8.53
CA THR A 69 -2.86 6.50 7.35
C THR A 69 -1.67 7.46 7.28
N ALA A 70 -1.24 8.00 8.43
CA ALA A 70 -0.06 8.87 8.51
C ALA A 70 1.22 8.18 8.03
N SER A 71 1.40 6.89 8.33
CA SER A 71 2.56 6.12 7.86
C SER A 71 2.54 5.94 6.35
N LEU A 72 1.35 5.71 5.76
CA LEU A 72 1.21 5.60 4.31
C LEU A 72 1.44 6.94 3.60
N LEU A 73 0.96 8.05 4.18
CA LEU A 73 1.18 9.41 3.66
C LEU A 73 2.66 9.78 3.63
N ALA A 74 3.42 9.42 4.66
CA ALA A 74 4.86 9.71 4.74
C ALA A 74 5.68 9.02 3.63
N LEU A 75 5.15 7.96 3.02
CA LEU A 75 5.79 7.24 1.92
C LEU A 75 5.43 7.80 0.54
N MET A 76 4.44 8.69 0.49
CA MET A 76 4.06 9.32 -0.76
C MET A 76 5.08 10.39 -1.11
N PRO A 77 5.48 10.48 -2.39
CA PRO A 77 6.28 11.60 -2.83
C PRO A 77 5.46 12.86 -2.58
N THR A 78 5.88 13.66 -1.61
CA THR A 78 5.33 15.00 -1.39
C THR A 78 5.67 15.79 -2.64
N SER A 79 4.66 16.00 -3.49
CA SER A 79 4.77 16.91 -4.63
C SER A 79 4.83 18.34 -4.08
N ASP A 80 5.98 18.72 -3.52
CA ASP A 80 6.22 20.09 -3.05
C ASP A 80 7.57 20.59 -3.60
N ALA A 81 7.46 21.40 -4.63
CA ALA A 81 8.44 22.45 -4.88
C ALA A 81 7.64 23.70 -5.26
N PRO A 82 7.47 24.68 -4.35
CA PRO A 82 7.10 26.00 -4.78
C PRO A 82 8.28 26.54 -5.57
N LYS A 83 8.09 26.78 -6.88
CA LYS A 83 8.99 27.59 -7.69
C LYS A 83 9.06 28.98 -7.03
N ARG A 84 10.08 29.23 -6.21
CA ARG A 84 10.55 30.58 -5.94
C ARG A 84 11.30 31.06 -7.17
N VAL A 85 10.68 31.93 -7.95
CA VAL A 85 11.34 32.91 -8.83
C VAL A 85 10.61 34.23 -8.65
#